data_AF-A0A1I7VX59-F1
#
_entry.id   AF-A0A1I7VX59-F1
#
_cell.length_a   1.000
_cell.length_b   1.000
_cell.length_c   1.000
_cell.angle_alpha   90.00
_cell.angle_beta   90.00
_cell.angle_gamma   90.00
#
_symmetry.space_group_name_H-M   'P 1'
#
loop_
_entity.id
_entity.type
_entity.pdbx_description
1 polymer ?
#
loop_
_entity_poly.entity_id
_entity_poly.type
_entity_poly.pdbx_seq_one_letter_code
_entity_poly.pdbx_strand_id
1 'polypeptide(L)'
;MERRYLRPDERYPVPLNESFWINIVCTNNVGRSAGIAHETDQMYASNVVAEVERTLRENKENIDSAIMRQIAPSAVNVTGIQYENLISLSFDHDELIRQEESRRRRMRERTINTILRKE
;
A
#
# COMPACT_ATOMS: atom_id res chain seq x y z
N MET A 1 -74.18 47.30 4.61
CA MET A 1 -73.16 46.60 5.41
C MET A 1 -72.02 46.20 4.49
N GLU A 2 -70.86 46.83 4.65
CA GLU A 2 -69.73 46.67 3.74
C GLU A 2 -68.98 45.33 3.97
N ARG A 3 -68.69 44.62 2.88
CA ARG A 3 -68.01 43.30 2.85
C ARG A 3 -66.49 43.44 3.00
N ARG A 4 -65.99 44.07 4.08
CA ARG A 4 -64.54 44.36 4.25
C ARG A 4 -63.70 43.25 4.89
N TYR A 5 -64.27 42.11 5.28
CA TYR A 5 -63.57 41.10 6.10
C TYR A 5 -63.19 39.79 5.38
N LEU A 6 -63.12 39.76 4.05
CA LEU A 6 -62.79 38.53 3.28
C LEU A 6 -61.47 38.62 2.50
N ARG A 7 -60.49 39.41 2.96
CA ARG A 7 -59.15 39.39 2.37
C ARG A 7 -58.16 38.76 3.36
N PRO A 8 -57.40 37.74 2.94
CA PRO A 8 -56.30 37.20 3.74
C PRO A 8 -55.35 38.34 4.12
N ASP A 9 -55.01 38.43 5.39
CA ASP A 9 -54.20 39.52 5.96
C ASP A 9 -52.73 39.34 5.53
N GLU A 10 -52.18 40.25 4.71
CA GLU A 10 -50.83 40.15 4.13
C GLU A 10 -49.71 40.17 5.19
N ARG A 11 -50.02 40.57 6.42
CA ARG A 11 -49.04 40.71 7.51
C ARG A 11 -48.84 39.45 8.35
N TYR A 12 -49.68 38.43 8.19
CA TYR A 12 -49.59 37.20 8.98
C TYR A 12 -49.46 35.99 8.06
N PRO A 13 -48.34 35.26 8.10
CA PRO A 13 -48.21 34.04 7.32
C PRO A 13 -49.23 33.01 7.83
N VAL A 14 -50.05 32.50 6.90
CA VAL A 14 -51.00 31.42 7.20
C VAL A 14 -50.20 30.15 7.51
N PRO A 15 -50.45 29.47 8.65
CA PRO A 15 -49.75 28.25 8.98
C PRO A 15 -49.99 27.20 7.90
N LEU A 16 -48.89 26.58 7.46
CA LEU A 16 -48.94 25.49 6.50
C LEU A 16 -49.75 24.33 7.08
N ASN A 17 -50.52 23.65 6.22
CA ASN A 17 -51.24 22.43 6.60
C ASN A 17 -50.24 21.39 7.15
N GLU A 18 -50.57 20.69 8.23
CA GLU A 18 -49.73 19.68 8.90
C GLU A 18 -49.14 18.63 7.93
N SER A 19 -49.82 18.36 6.82
CA SER A 19 -49.37 17.44 5.77
C SER A 19 -48.41 18.06 4.72
N PHE A 20 -47.97 19.30 4.87
CA PHE A 20 -47.14 19.97 3.85
C PHE A 20 -45.79 19.28 3.63
N TRP A 21 -45.22 18.71 4.69
CA TRP A 21 -43.96 17.97 4.64
C TRP A 21 -44.05 16.70 3.77
N ILE A 22 -45.24 16.12 3.62
CA ILE A 22 -45.43 14.91 2.79
C ILE A 22 -45.05 15.23 1.35
N ASN A 23 -45.44 16.37 0.80
CA ASN A 23 -45.04 16.73 -0.56
C ASN A 23 -43.53 16.94 -0.67
N ILE A 24 -42.88 17.55 0.32
CA ILE A 24 -41.42 17.81 0.29
C ILE A 24 -40.62 16.51 0.40
N VAL A 25 -41.06 15.58 1.24
CA VAL A 25 -40.39 14.29 1.47
C VAL A 25 -40.73 13.28 0.36
N CYS A 26 -41.96 13.28 -0.13
CA CYS A 26 -42.42 12.38 -1.19
C CYS A 26 -42.01 12.82 -2.59
N THR A 27 -41.77 14.11 -2.89
CA THR A 27 -41.26 14.50 -4.22
C THR A 27 -39.90 13.88 -4.55
N ASN A 28 -39.10 13.53 -3.54
CA ASN A 28 -37.82 12.84 -3.75
C ASN A 28 -37.97 11.31 -3.81
N ASN A 29 -39.11 10.76 -3.38
CA ASN A 29 -39.36 9.32 -3.26
C ASN A 29 -40.45 8.79 -4.22
N VAL A 30 -41.20 9.67 -4.90
CA VAL A 30 -42.11 9.30 -5.97
C VAL A 30 -41.28 9.04 -7.23
N GLY A 31 -40.76 7.81 -7.36
CA GLY A 31 -40.36 7.28 -8.66
C GLY A 31 -38.98 6.63 -8.79
N ARG A 32 -38.15 6.56 -7.75
CA ARG A 32 -36.93 5.72 -7.82
C ARG A 32 -37.23 4.34 -7.26
N SER A 33 -37.79 3.47 -8.12
CA SER A 33 -37.84 2.04 -7.87
C SER A 33 -36.45 1.52 -7.50
N ALA A 34 -36.36 0.58 -6.57
CA ALA A 34 -35.08 -0.05 -6.18
C ALA A 34 -34.32 -0.61 -7.40
N GLY A 35 -35.03 -1.00 -8.47
CA GLY A 35 -34.42 -1.41 -9.73
C GLY A 35 -33.68 -0.28 -10.47
N ILE A 36 -34.21 0.94 -10.45
CA ILE A 36 -33.58 2.12 -11.08
C ILE A 36 -32.33 2.53 -10.30
N ALA A 37 -32.39 2.48 -8.97
CA ALA A 37 -31.22 2.74 -8.12
C ALA A 37 -30.11 1.71 -8.38
N HIS A 38 -30.46 0.43 -8.49
CA HIS A 38 -29.50 -0.63 -8.79
C HIS A 38 -28.89 -0.51 -10.20
N GLU A 39 -29.69 -0.14 -11.20
CA GLU A 39 -29.21 0.11 -12.57
C GLU A 39 -28.26 1.30 -12.64
N THR A 40 -28.56 2.38 -11.90
CA THR A 40 -27.64 3.53 -11.80
C THR A 40 -26.34 3.13 -11.09
N ASP A 41 -26.41 2.38 -10.00
CA ASP A 41 -25.22 1.91 -9.27
C ASP A 41 -24.37 0.98 -10.15
N GLN A 42 -24.99 0.13 -10.96
CA GLN A 42 -24.30 -0.74 -11.89
C GLN A 42 -23.62 0.04 -13.02
N MET A 43 -24.27 1.08 -13.57
CA MET A 43 -23.63 1.99 -14.52
C MET A 43 -22.45 2.72 -13.89
N TYR A 44 -22.60 3.27 -12.68
CA TYR A 44 -21.49 3.94 -11.97
C TYR A 44 -20.33 2.98 -11.73
N ALA A 45 -20.60 1.75 -11.28
CA ALA A 45 -19.58 0.73 -11.10
C ALA A 45 -18.87 0.39 -12.42
N SER A 46 -19.61 0.24 -13.51
CA SER A 46 -19.04 0.00 -14.84
C SER A 46 -18.16 1.16 -15.32
N ASN A 47 -18.59 2.40 -15.08
CA ASN A 47 -17.81 3.59 -15.42
C ASN A 47 -16.52 3.68 -14.61
N VAL A 48 -16.58 3.37 -13.31
CA VAL A 48 -15.39 3.30 -12.44
C VAL A 48 -14.42 2.23 -12.94
N VAL A 49 -14.92 1.05 -13.31
CA VAL A 49 -14.06 -0.02 -13.86
C VAL A 49 -13.37 0.43 -15.15
N ALA A 50 -14.11 1.04 -16.09
CA ALA A 50 -13.54 1.55 -17.33
C ALA A 50 -12.49 2.66 -17.09
N GLU A 51 -12.73 3.53 -16.11
CA GLU A 51 -11.81 4.60 -15.71
C GLU A 51 -10.52 4.06 -15.09
N VAL A 52 -10.65 3.05 -14.22
CA VAL A 52 -9.51 2.36 -13.61
C VAL A 52 -8.69 1.64 -14.68
N GLU A 53 -9.33 0.93 -15.61
CA GLU A 53 -8.63 0.27 -16.72
C GLU A 53 -7.92 1.27 -17.63
N ARG A 54 -8.54 2.42 -17.91
CA ARG A 54 -7.89 3.49 -18.68
C ARG A 54 -6.66 4.01 -17.94
N THR A 55 -6.81 4.32 -16.66
CA THR A 55 -5.71 4.83 -15.81
C THR A 55 -4.57 3.82 -15.70
N LEU A 56 -4.87 2.53 -15.58
CA LEU A 56 -3.86 1.47 -15.52
C LEU A 56 -3.09 1.34 -16.84
N ARG A 57 -3.79 1.49 -17.97
CA ARG A 57 -3.19 1.44 -19.31
C ARG A 57 -2.29 2.64 -19.57
N GLU A 58 -2.73 3.84 -19.21
CA GLU A 58 -1.94 5.07 -19.29
C GLU A 58 -0.70 5.01 -18.39
N ASN A 59 -0.81 4.40 -17.21
CA ASN A 59 0.30 4.28 -16.27
C ASN A 59 1.17 3.04 -16.48
N LYS A 60 0.85 2.17 -17.44
CA LYS A 60 1.55 0.90 -17.63
C LYS A 60 3.04 1.10 -17.86
N GLU A 61 3.41 2.05 -18.72
CA GLU A 61 4.82 2.35 -19.01
C GLU A 61 5.56 2.89 -17.78
N ASN A 62 4.89 3.72 -16.97
CA ASN A 62 5.47 4.24 -15.72
C ASN A 62 5.71 3.12 -14.71
N ILE A 63 4.74 2.21 -14.54
CA ILE A 63 4.83 1.04 -13.68
C ILE A 63 5.96 0.12 -14.15
N ASP A 64 5.99 -0.20 -15.44
CA ASP A 64 7.02 -1.06 -16.03
C ASP A 64 8.42 -0.43 -15.87
N SER A 65 8.55 0.89 -16.05
CA SER A 65 9.82 1.60 -15.83
C SER A 65 10.26 1.58 -14.36
N ALA A 66 9.33 1.70 -13.41
CA ALA A 66 9.61 1.67 -11.98
C ALA A 66 10.06 0.28 -11.53
N ILE A 67 9.38 -0.77 -12.02
CA ILE A 67 9.76 -2.17 -11.81
C ILE A 67 11.17 -2.40 -12.38
N MET A 68 11.44 -1.95 -13.59
CA MET A 68 12.77 -2.10 -14.19
C MET A 68 13.84 -1.33 -13.43
N ARG A 69 13.57 -0.14 -12.89
CA ARG A 69 14.54 0.57 -12.02
C ARG A 69 14.85 -0.16 -10.73
N GLN A 70 13.92 -0.94 -10.20
CA GLN A 70 14.13 -1.74 -9.00
C GLN A 70 14.88 -3.05 -9.31
N ILE A 71 14.51 -3.72 -10.41
CA ILE A 71 15.09 -5.00 -10.81
C ILE A 71 16.46 -4.82 -11.46
N ALA A 72 16.67 -3.78 -12.27
CA ALA A 72 17.91 -3.59 -13.02
C ALA A 72 19.15 -3.52 -12.11
N PRO A 73 19.18 -2.79 -10.98
CA PRO A 73 20.30 -2.85 -10.05
C PRO A 73 20.52 -4.26 -9.50
N SER A 74 19.46 -5.00 -9.17
CA SER A 74 19.57 -6.37 -8.68
C SER A 74 20.02 -7.37 -9.74
N ALA A 75 19.66 -7.16 -11.01
CA ALA A 75 19.96 -8.05 -12.13
C ALA A 75 21.28 -7.69 -12.85
N VAL A 76 21.73 -6.44 -12.77
CA VAL A 76 22.97 -5.96 -13.39
C VAL A 76 24.12 -5.98 -12.38
N ASN A 77 23.85 -5.77 -11.09
CA ASN A 77 24.87 -5.86 -10.03
C ASN A 77 25.04 -7.31 -9.51
N VAL A 78 25.03 -8.28 -10.42
CA VAL A 78 25.36 -9.67 -10.11
C VAL A 78 26.76 -9.76 -9.52
N THR A 79 27.70 -8.92 -9.99
CA THR A 79 29.05 -8.83 -9.44
C THR A 79 29.03 -8.35 -7.99
N GLY A 80 28.36 -7.24 -7.66
CA GLY A 80 28.25 -6.77 -6.28
C GLY A 80 27.61 -7.79 -5.35
N ILE A 81 26.51 -8.42 -5.76
CA ILE A 81 25.81 -9.46 -4.98
C ILE A 81 26.67 -10.73 -4.80
N GLN A 82 27.45 -11.12 -5.83
CA GLN A 82 28.38 -12.25 -5.74
C GLN A 82 29.55 -11.95 -4.80
N TYR A 83 30.13 -10.75 -4.86
CA TYR A 83 31.29 -10.40 -4.05
C TYR A 83 30.95 -9.99 -2.61
N GLU A 84 29.77 -9.45 -2.34
CA GLU A 84 29.32 -9.08 -0.99
C GLU A 84 29.20 -10.32 -0.07
N ASN A 85 28.78 -11.46 -0.63
CA ASN A 85 28.76 -12.75 0.08
C ASN A 85 30.15 -13.42 0.16
N LEU A 86 31.06 -13.14 -0.78
CA LEU A 86 32.42 -13.67 -0.75
C LEU A 86 33.26 -13.01 0.35
N ILE A 87 33.02 -11.74 0.68
CA ILE A 87 33.70 -11.04 1.78
C ILE A 87 33.44 -11.76 3.11
N SER A 88 32.19 -12.13 3.39
CA SER A 88 31.82 -12.88 4.61
C SER A 88 32.47 -14.26 4.69
N LEU A 89 32.63 -14.97 3.57
CA LEU A 89 33.31 -16.27 3.53
C LEU A 89 34.84 -16.16 3.69
N SER A 90 35.44 -15.05 3.27
CA SER A 90 36.88 -14.85 3.39
C SER A 90 37.36 -14.61 4.83
N PHE A 91 36.53 -13.95 5.65
CA PHE A 91 36.85 -13.66 7.05
C PHE A 91 36.96 -14.94 7.90
N ASP A 92 36.13 -15.95 7.61
CA ASP A 92 36.18 -17.24 8.32
C ASP A 92 37.44 -18.06 7.98
N HIS A 93 38.00 -17.89 6.77
CA HIS A 93 39.18 -18.65 6.34
C HIS A 93 40.46 -18.18 7.05
N ASP A 94 40.68 -16.87 7.12
CA ASP A 94 41.84 -16.29 7.81
C ASP A 94 41.82 -16.60 9.31
N GLU A 95 40.64 -16.58 9.93
CA GLU A 95 40.47 -16.94 11.33
C GLU A 95 40.76 -18.44 11.58
N LEU A 96 40.34 -19.31 10.66
CA LEU A 96 40.61 -20.75 10.73
C LEU A 96 42.12 -21.05 10.57
N ILE A 97 42.80 -20.36 9.66
CA ILE A 97 44.27 -20.45 9.52
C ILE A 97 44.95 -20.00 10.82
N ARG A 98 44.55 -18.85 11.37
CA ARG A 98 45.11 -18.30 12.60
C ARG A 98 44.96 -19.25 13.79
N GLN A 99 43.82 -19.94 13.90
CA GLN A 99 43.56 -20.94 14.93
C GLN A 99 44.45 -22.19 14.76
N GLU A 100 44.58 -22.73 13.55
CA GLU A 100 45.41 -23.91 13.30
C GLU A 100 46.90 -23.61 13.47
N GLU A 101 47.39 -22.44 13.06
CA GLU A 101 48.76 -22.00 13.33
C GLU A 101 49.03 -21.89 14.83
N SER A 102 48.10 -21.30 15.58
CA SER A 102 48.18 -21.18 17.05
C SER A 102 48.22 -22.56 17.71
N ARG A 103 47.39 -23.50 17.22
CA ARG A 103 47.37 -24.89 17.69
C ARG A 103 48.70 -25.59 17.45
N ARG A 104 49.25 -25.48 16.23
CA ARG A 104 50.56 -26.06 15.88
C ARG A 104 51.72 -25.45 16.66
N ARG A 105 51.68 -24.12 16.90
CA ARG A 105 52.68 -23.43 17.72
C ARG A 105 52.69 -23.96 19.16
N ARG A 106 51.51 -24.08 19.79
CA ARG A 106 51.38 -24.67 21.14
C ARG A 106 51.88 -26.11 21.20
N MET A 107 51.62 -26.92 20.17
CA MET A 107 52.13 -28.30 20.12
C MET A 107 53.66 -28.34 20.05
N ARG A 108 54.28 -27.50 19.22
CA ARG A 108 55.75 -27.39 19.15
C ARG A 108 56.36 -26.94 20.47
N GLU A 109 55.78 -25.92 21.11
CA GLU A 109 56.22 -25.44 22.43
C GLU A 109 56.12 -26.53 23.50
N ARG A 110 55.03 -27.31 23.51
CA ARG A 110 54.88 -28.45 24.42
C ARG A 110 55.96 -29.50 24.20
N THR A 111 56.23 -29.87 22.94
CA THR A 111 57.28 -30.84 22.62
C THR A 111 58.66 -30.35 23.05
N ILE A 112 59.00 -29.09 22.75
CA ILE A 112 60.28 -28.47 23.15
C ILE A 112 60.41 -28.45 24.68
N ASN A 113 59.37 -28.00 25.39
CA ASN A 113 59.37 -27.97 26.86
C ASN A 113 59.45 -29.37 27.49
N THR A 114 58.91 -30.40 26.83
CA THR A 114 59.00 -31.78 27.32
C THR A 114 60.40 -32.35 27.12
N ILE A 115 61.07 -32.00 26.02
CA ILE A 115 62.45 -32.40 25.74
C ILE A 115 63.40 -31.69 26.71
N LEU A 116 63.27 -30.37 26.89
CA LEU A 116 64.10 -29.57 27.79
C LEU A 116 63.96 -29.93 29.28
N ARG A 117 62.83 -30.53 29.69
CA ARG A 117 62.61 -31.00 31.09
C ARG A 117 63.13 -32.41 31.36
N LYS A 118 63.56 -33.13 30.32
CA LYS A 118 64.07 -34.49 30.41
C LYS A 118 65.61 -34.56 30.48
N GLU A 119 66.29 -33.44 30.30
CA GLU A 119 67.69 -33.21 30.69
C GLU A 119 67.76 -32.77 32.16
#